data_AF-A0A6I4M1H5-F1
#
_entry.id   AF-A0A6I4M1H5-F1
#
_cell.length_a   1.000
_cell.length_b   1.000
_cell.length_c   1.000
_cell.angle_alpha   90.00
_cell.angle_beta   90.00
_cell.angle_gamma   90.00
#
_symmetry.space_group_name_H-M   'P 1'
#
loop_
_entity.id
_entity.type
_entity.pdbx_description
1 polymer ?
#
loop_
_entity_poly.entity_id
_entity_poly.type
_entity_poly.pdbx_seq_one_letter_code
_entity_poly.pdbx_strand_id
1 'polypeptide(L)'
;MGKTLTCGALPLFRTFILGIAILTTTPCGAQTASSSHVKTEKMDLPARFNASLPMTIAEMDSWAEGSVKFPPQSHVVDILSFGQPAMFRRLEIASLSVPNGQRSAWSDRWYDLLEFQTSAQEFCSLARPVIQGPESAMRMAVAGSFVRDCFKPEDRALVLRKDTPNRAVLDYFDSYQGPASKGIAVPYDDRLASAAADIILNGKDHESRSAAFTIIEQKSARAEAALLSIYKGLQDTKRKDDVALAFLRSNNPEGKRIAQEVCLRKSTDPMCSNSDPLAGMEPGKDPPKPSIAAIQTSKDRLAGMGFSRVASLDVEAIETDSVEIMLLEAGYGYGFDVETGMFPNGHDSLLRNLARLTSPALDAAVFEEIAPSDDVGPYELRAYLNGKRYSIKANNLGDWYDVDAALKLLDSVLADQKPEFGLLPLPTEDQTLIVIGGPKAAIDLAVKAKLIRRGDVGRAEQLGKDFENEVLEILRTK
;
A
#
# COMPACT_ATOMS: atom_id res chain seq x y z
N MET A 1 -2.49 -31.09 46.87
CA MET A 1 -3.58 -30.24 46.35
C MET A 1 -2.97 -28.96 45.82
N GLY A 2 -2.47 -29.00 44.58
CA GLY A 2 -1.78 -27.88 43.93
C GLY A 2 -2.78 -27.06 43.10
N LYS A 3 -2.80 -25.75 43.32
CA LYS A 3 -3.58 -24.79 42.53
C LYS A 3 -2.75 -24.36 41.32
N THR A 4 -3.20 -24.74 40.14
CA THR A 4 -2.78 -24.19 38.86
C THR A 4 -3.42 -22.81 38.68
N LEU A 5 -2.60 -21.78 38.48
CA LEU A 5 -3.01 -20.45 38.03
C LEU A 5 -3.03 -20.48 36.50
N THR A 6 -4.23 -20.37 35.92
CA THR A 6 -4.44 -20.16 34.49
C THR A 6 -4.31 -18.66 34.17
N CYS A 7 -3.36 -18.30 33.32
CA CYS A 7 -3.27 -16.98 32.71
C CYS A 7 -4.35 -16.87 31.64
N GLY A 8 -5.35 -16.02 31.87
CA GLY A 8 -6.34 -15.66 30.86
C GLY A 8 -5.74 -14.68 29.85
N ALA A 9 -5.81 -15.04 28.57
CA ALA A 9 -5.50 -14.15 27.46
C ALA A 9 -6.54 -13.02 27.40
N LEU A 10 -6.08 -11.77 27.44
CA LEU A 10 -6.85 -10.56 27.12
C LEU A 10 -6.69 -10.26 25.62
N PRO A 11 -7.75 -9.80 24.93
CA PRO A 11 -7.65 -9.41 23.54
C PRO A 11 -6.88 -8.08 23.42
N LEU A 12 -5.87 -8.07 22.56
CA LEU A 12 -5.10 -6.91 22.14
C LEU A 12 -5.99 -5.95 21.34
N PHE A 13 -6.62 -4.99 22.01
CA PHE A 13 -7.11 -3.76 21.39
C PHE A 13 -6.09 -2.66 21.67
N ARG A 14 -5.24 -2.35 20.69
CA ARG A 14 -4.34 -1.18 20.74
C ARG A 14 -5.14 0.07 20.40
N THR A 15 -5.60 0.76 21.43
CA THR A 15 -5.95 2.18 21.35
C THR A 15 -4.64 2.97 21.48
N PHE A 16 -4.23 3.69 20.44
CA PHE A 16 -3.12 4.65 20.52
C PHE A 16 -3.52 5.80 21.45
N ILE A 17 -2.95 5.82 22.67
CA ILE A 17 -2.86 7.01 23.50
C ILE A 17 -1.42 7.50 23.40
N LEU A 18 -1.26 8.73 22.93
CA LEU A 18 0.02 9.45 22.92
C LEU A 18 0.42 9.75 24.38
N GLY A 19 1.02 8.76 25.04
CA GLY A 19 1.66 8.92 26.33
C GLY A 19 3.14 9.23 26.12
N ILE A 20 3.57 10.45 26.45
CA ILE A 20 4.99 10.84 26.48
C ILE A 20 5.68 10.01 27.55
N ALA A 21 6.31 8.91 27.13
CA ALA A 21 7.24 8.14 27.95
C ALA A 21 8.63 8.76 27.79
N ILE A 22 9.18 9.29 28.88
CA ILE A 22 10.58 9.70 28.96
C ILE A 22 11.42 8.42 28.92
N LEU A 23 11.88 8.03 27.73
CA LEU A 23 12.81 6.92 27.54
C LEU A 23 14.21 7.40 27.89
N THR A 24 14.78 6.82 28.94
CA THR A 24 16.21 6.90 29.25
C THR A 24 16.98 6.14 28.16
N THR A 25 17.72 6.86 27.32
CA THR A 25 18.58 6.30 26.28
C THR A 25 19.75 5.56 26.91
N THR A 26 19.64 4.24 27.03
CA THR A 26 20.81 3.39 27.24
C THR A 26 21.52 3.30 25.88
N PRO A 27 22.84 3.59 25.77
CA PRO A 27 23.52 3.54 24.49
C PRO A 27 23.44 2.11 23.95
N CYS A 28 22.76 1.96 22.81
CA CYS A 28 22.69 0.72 22.07
C CYS A 28 24.13 0.33 21.72
N GLY A 29 24.63 -0.76 22.32
CA GLY A 29 25.94 -1.29 21.96
C GLY A 29 25.93 -1.57 20.46
N ALA A 30 26.86 -0.96 19.72
CA ALA A 30 27.03 -1.20 18.30
C ALA A 30 27.21 -2.70 18.08
N GLN A 31 26.15 -3.39 17.65
CA GLN A 31 26.25 -4.75 17.14
C GLN A 31 27.13 -4.65 15.91
N THR A 32 28.35 -5.16 16.01
CA THR A 32 29.27 -5.25 14.88
C THR A 32 28.57 -6.02 13.78
N ALA A 33 28.47 -5.41 12.60
CA ALA A 33 27.87 -5.99 11.41
C ALA A 33 28.49 -7.37 11.15
N SER A 34 27.77 -8.42 11.56
CA SER A 34 28.12 -9.78 11.21
C SER A 34 28.04 -9.87 9.69
N SER A 35 29.13 -10.23 9.03
CA SER A 35 29.15 -10.45 7.58
C SER A 35 28.13 -11.55 7.26
N SER A 36 26.91 -11.14 6.93
CA SER A 36 25.76 -12.03 6.80
C SER A 36 25.83 -12.72 5.43
N HIS A 37 26.59 -13.81 5.38
CA HIS A 37 26.59 -14.70 4.22
C HIS A 37 25.22 -15.36 4.08
N VAL A 38 24.68 -15.41 2.85
CA VAL A 38 23.45 -16.14 2.56
C VAL A 38 23.70 -17.64 2.69
N LYS A 39 22.99 -18.27 3.62
CA LYS A 39 23.00 -19.73 3.77
C LYS A 39 22.08 -20.35 2.74
N THR A 40 22.58 -21.35 2.00
CA THR A 40 21.78 -22.13 1.05
C THR A 40 21.69 -23.58 1.51
N GLU A 41 20.50 -24.16 1.45
CA GLU A 41 20.27 -25.58 1.76
C GLU A 41 19.17 -26.18 0.91
N LYS A 42 19.17 -27.51 0.75
CA LYS A 42 18.11 -28.24 0.07
C LYS A 42 16.91 -28.36 1.00
N MET A 43 15.81 -27.70 0.64
CA MET A 43 14.57 -27.69 1.41
C MET A 43 13.41 -27.29 0.50
N ASP A 44 12.33 -28.07 0.58
CA ASP A 44 11.11 -27.77 -0.16
C ASP A 44 10.34 -26.60 0.45
N LEU A 45 9.46 -25.99 -0.35
CA LEU A 45 8.56 -24.95 0.12
C LEU A 45 7.68 -25.48 1.27
N PRO A 46 7.58 -24.78 2.41
CA PRO A 46 6.72 -25.20 3.50
C PRO A 46 5.27 -25.38 3.05
N ALA A 47 4.63 -26.48 3.44
CA ALA A 47 3.29 -26.85 2.98
C ALA A 47 2.24 -25.74 3.23
N ARG A 48 2.42 -24.90 4.26
CA ARG A 48 1.51 -23.78 4.57
C ARG A 48 1.33 -22.79 3.42
N PHE A 49 2.33 -22.59 2.56
CA PHE A 49 2.20 -21.69 1.40
C PHE A 49 1.15 -22.18 0.39
N ASN A 50 0.89 -23.49 0.38
CA ASN A 50 -0.11 -24.14 -0.47
C ASN A 50 -1.42 -24.47 0.28
N ALA A 51 -1.56 -24.08 1.55
CA ALA A 51 -2.76 -24.34 2.33
C ALA A 51 -3.98 -23.56 1.81
N SER A 52 -5.20 -24.01 2.11
CA SER A 52 -6.42 -23.27 1.75
C SER A 52 -6.44 -21.87 2.37
N LEU A 53 -7.14 -20.93 1.74
CA LEU A 53 -7.40 -19.61 2.33
C LEU A 53 -8.59 -19.69 3.32
N PRO A 54 -8.72 -18.73 4.25
CA PRO A 54 -9.85 -18.69 5.18
C PRO A 54 -11.21 -18.61 4.47
N MET A 55 -12.18 -19.41 4.94
CA MET A 55 -13.51 -19.54 4.35
C MET A 55 -14.62 -19.01 5.29
N THR A 56 -14.27 -18.53 6.48
CA THR A 56 -15.20 -17.98 7.47
C THR A 56 -14.57 -16.78 8.19
N ILE A 57 -15.38 -16.00 8.91
CA ILE A 57 -14.87 -14.89 9.73
C ILE A 57 -13.94 -15.35 10.84
N ALA A 58 -14.29 -16.40 11.56
CA ALA A 58 -13.44 -16.93 12.62
C ALA A 58 -12.07 -17.39 12.07
N GLU A 59 -12.04 -17.91 10.83
CA GLU A 59 -10.78 -18.25 10.17
C GLU A 59 -10.00 -17.00 9.72
N MET A 60 -10.66 -15.95 9.24
CA MET A 60 -10.00 -14.67 8.90
C MET A 60 -9.39 -14.02 10.15
N ASP A 61 -10.11 -14.02 11.28
CA ASP A 61 -9.62 -13.48 12.54
C ASP A 61 -8.43 -14.30 13.06
N SER A 62 -8.52 -15.64 13.04
CA SER A 62 -7.38 -16.51 13.40
C SER A 62 -6.18 -16.33 12.46
N TRP A 63 -6.42 -16.03 11.18
CA TRP A 63 -5.36 -15.74 10.23
C TRP A 63 -4.64 -14.43 10.54
N ALA A 64 -5.39 -13.38 10.90
CA ALA A 64 -4.86 -12.10 11.36
C ALA A 64 -4.06 -12.22 12.67
N GLU A 65 -4.37 -13.21 13.50
CA GLU A 65 -3.61 -13.56 14.70
C GLU A 65 -2.34 -14.41 14.42
N GLY A 66 -1.97 -14.62 13.15
CA GLY A 66 -0.73 -15.32 12.78
C GLY A 66 -0.85 -16.84 12.76
N SER A 67 -2.06 -17.39 12.58
CA SER A 67 -2.26 -18.84 12.50
C SER A 67 -1.44 -19.49 11.37
N VAL A 68 -0.61 -20.46 11.74
CA VAL A 68 0.21 -21.25 10.80
C VAL A 68 -0.60 -22.23 9.94
N LYS A 69 -1.92 -22.33 10.16
CA LYS A 69 -2.84 -23.14 9.34
C LYS A 69 -2.94 -22.59 7.91
N PHE A 70 -2.80 -21.28 7.76
CA PHE A 70 -2.95 -20.57 6.50
C PHE A 70 -1.58 -20.14 5.95
N PRO A 71 -1.49 -19.79 4.66
CA PRO A 71 -0.30 -19.13 4.14
C PRO A 71 -0.08 -17.78 4.84
N PRO A 72 1.14 -17.23 4.89
CA PRO A 72 1.34 -15.86 5.41
C PRO A 72 0.44 -14.83 4.72
N GLN A 73 -0.10 -13.86 5.48
CA GLN A 73 -1.04 -12.86 4.96
C GLN A 73 -0.43 -12.03 3.84
N SER A 74 0.73 -11.44 4.10
CA SER A 74 1.54 -10.67 3.14
C SER A 74 1.77 -11.44 1.85
N HIS A 75 2.13 -12.73 1.92
CA HIS A 75 2.30 -13.59 0.75
C HIS A 75 1.05 -13.69 -0.11
N VAL A 76 -0.13 -13.85 0.51
CA VAL A 76 -1.39 -13.97 -0.23
C VAL A 76 -1.82 -12.64 -0.83
N VAL A 77 -1.75 -11.58 -0.03
CA VAL A 77 -2.17 -10.22 -0.41
C VAL A 77 -1.34 -9.72 -1.59
N ASP A 78 -0.01 -9.81 -1.52
CA ASP A 78 0.88 -9.33 -2.58
C ASP A 78 0.70 -10.14 -3.87
N ILE A 79 0.66 -11.46 -3.79
CA ILE A 79 0.49 -12.32 -4.97
C ILE A 79 -0.87 -12.10 -5.62
N LEU A 80 -1.90 -11.84 -4.82
CA LEU A 80 -3.22 -11.49 -5.32
C LEU A 80 -3.19 -10.12 -6.01
N SER A 81 -2.61 -9.08 -5.41
CA SER A 81 -2.53 -7.73 -6.00
C SER A 81 -1.69 -7.72 -7.29
N PHE A 82 -0.69 -8.60 -7.40
CA PHE A 82 0.06 -8.81 -8.64
C PHE A 82 -0.73 -9.53 -9.74
N GLY A 83 -1.93 -10.03 -9.45
CA GLY A 83 -2.78 -10.69 -10.44
C GLY A 83 -2.35 -12.11 -10.81
N GLN A 84 -1.71 -12.84 -9.89
CA GLN A 84 -1.30 -14.21 -10.16
C GLN A 84 -2.52 -15.16 -10.25
N PRO A 85 -2.77 -15.81 -11.40
CA PRO A 85 -4.00 -16.60 -11.61
C PRO A 85 -4.22 -17.71 -10.58
N ALA A 86 -3.15 -18.35 -10.11
CA ALA A 86 -3.24 -19.43 -9.14
C ALA A 86 -3.75 -18.95 -7.77
N MET A 87 -3.30 -17.79 -7.29
CA MET A 87 -3.78 -17.23 -6.03
C MET A 87 -5.20 -16.68 -6.16
N PHE A 88 -5.50 -16.02 -7.28
CA PHE A 88 -6.85 -15.55 -7.58
C PHE A 88 -7.86 -16.70 -7.59
N ARG A 89 -7.49 -17.86 -8.18
CA ARG A 89 -8.31 -19.07 -8.16
C ARG A 89 -8.49 -19.66 -6.74
N ARG A 90 -7.47 -19.57 -5.88
CA ARG A 90 -7.59 -19.99 -4.47
C ARG A 90 -8.57 -19.12 -3.71
N LEU A 91 -8.55 -17.80 -3.94
CA LEU A 91 -9.53 -16.88 -3.37
C LEU A 91 -10.95 -17.19 -3.87
N GLU A 92 -11.10 -17.43 -5.17
CA GLU A 92 -12.38 -17.83 -5.75
C GLU A 92 -12.93 -19.10 -5.08
N ILE A 93 -12.11 -20.15 -4.93
CA ILE A 93 -12.51 -21.40 -4.25
C ILE A 93 -12.92 -21.13 -2.79
N ALA A 94 -12.15 -20.33 -2.05
CA ALA A 94 -12.49 -19.99 -0.67
C ALA A 94 -13.82 -19.23 -0.58
N SER A 95 -14.05 -18.29 -1.50
CA SER A 95 -15.27 -17.48 -1.55
C SER A 95 -16.56 -18.30 -1.75
N LEU A 96 -16.47 -19.42 -2.47
CA LEU A 96 -17.61 -20.33 -2.71
C LEU A 96 -18.07 -21.04 -1.42
N SER A 97 -17.18 -21.17 -0.45
CA SER A 97 -17.44 -21.83 0.83
C SER A 97 -17.90 -20.87 1.93
N VAL A 98 -17.94 -19.55 1.66
CA VAL A 98 -18.32 -18.54 2.66
C VAL A 98 -19.83 -18.61 2.94
N PRO A 99 -20.26 -18.83 4.20
CA PRO A 99 -21.67 -18.84 4.56
C PRO A 99 -22.35 -17.52 4.19
N ASN A 100 -23.59 -17.56 3.66
CA ASN A 100 -24.30 -16.37 3.18
C ASN A 100 -24.34 -15.23 4.21
N GLY A 101 -24.62 -15.55 5.48
CA GLY A 101 -24.67 -14.56 6.56
C GLY A 101 -23.32 -13.94 6.95
N GLN A 102 -22.20 -14.47 6.44
CA GLN A 102 -20.84 -13.98 6.71
C GLN A 102 -20.22 -13.25 5.51
N ARG A 103 -20.85 -13.26 4.33
CA ARG A 103 -20.24 -12.75 3.09
C ARG A 103 -19.80 -11.29 3.19
N SER A 104 -20.62 -10.42 3.78
CA SER A 104 -20.28 -9.01 3.95
C SER A 104 -19.03 -8.85 4.80
N ALA A 105 -19.06 -9.33 6.04
CA ALA A 105 -17.93 -9.21 6.96
C ALA A 105 -16.65 -9.87 6.39
N TRP A 106 -16.77 -11.02 5.71
CA TRP A 106 -15.60 -11.70 5.11
C TRP A 106 -15.00 -10.87 3.98
N SER A 107 -15.86 -10.21 3.20
CA SER A 107 -15.42 -9.29 2.15
C SER A 107 -14.82 -8.01 2.72
N ASP A 108 -15.35 -7.49 3.84
CA ASP A 108 -14.80 -6.33 4.54
C ASP A 108 -13.37 -6.62 5.05
N ARG A 109 -13.10 -7.85 5.52
CA ARG A 109 -11.75 -8.27 5.88
C ARG A 109 -10.79 -8.30 4.68
N TRP A 110 -11.25 -8.75 3.51
CA TRP A 110 -10.45 -8.70 2.28
C TRP A 110 -10.22 -7.28 1.80
N TYR A 111 -11.23 -6.42 1.92
CA TYR A 111 -11.11 -5.01 1.65
C TYR A 111 -10.00 -4.39 2.50
N ASP A 112 -10.04 -4.58 3.83
CA ASP A 112 -9.03 -4.08 4.76
C ASP A 112 -7.62 -4.59 4.40
N LEU A 113 -7.49 -5.87 4.01
CA LEU A 113 -6.21 -6.48 3.63
C LEU A 113 -5.64 -5.92 2.32
N LEU A 114 -6.49 -5.50 1.38
CA LEU A 114 -6.10 -5.01 0.06
C LEU A 114 -6.12 -3.49 -0.06
N GLU A 115 -6.56 -2.77 0.97
CA GLU A 115 -6.79 -1.31 0.94
C GLU A 115 -5.54 -0.54 0.50
N PHE A 116 -4.38 -0.92 1.04
CA PHE A 116 -3.10 -0.25 0.79
C PHE A 116 -2.27 -0.90 -0.32
N GLN A 117 -2.86 -1.81 -1.10
CA GLN A 117 -2.19 -2.45 -2.22
C GLN A 117 -2.54 -1.76 -3.52
N THR A 118 -1.55 -1.56 -4.38
CA THR A 118 -1.77 -1.19 -5.78
C THR A 118 -1.90 -2.45 -6.62
N SER A 119 -3.02 -2.59 -7.30
CA SER A 119 -3.30 -3.74 -8.14
C SER A 119 -2.61 -3.64 -9.50
N ALA A 120 -1.98 -4.72 -9.94
CA ALA A 120 -1.39 -4.81 -11.27
C ALA A 120 -2.46 -4.98 -12.36
N GLN A 121 -2.10 -4.71 -13.61
CA GLN A 121 -2.99 -4.87 -14.77
C GLN A 121 -3.51 -6.31 -14.92
N GLU A 122 -2.72 -7.30 -14.52
CA GLU A 122 -3.09 -8.71 -14.48
C GLU A 122 -4.22 -8.95 -13.47
N PHE A 123 -4.19 -8.31 -12.29
CA PHE A 123 -5.28 -8.38 -11.33
C PHE A 123 -6.54 -7.77 -11.93
N CYS A 124 -6.42 -6.60 -12.55
CA CYS A 124 -7.54 -5.93 -13.21
C CYS A 124 -8.21 -6.81 -14.28
N SER A 125 -7.39 -7.55 -15.03
CA SER A 125 -7.86 -8.49 -16.05
C SER A 125 -8.63 -9.68 -15.45
N LEU A 126 -8.19 -10.18 -14.30
CA LEU A 126 -8.86 -11.28 -13.57
C LEU A 126 -10.11 -10.82 -12.81
N ALA A 127 -10.09 -9.63 -12.21
CA ALA A 127 -11.18 -9.08 -11.41
C ALA A 127 -12.36 -8.62 -12.26
N ARG A 128 -12.12 -8.07 -13.45
CA ARG A 128 -13.17 -7.55 -14.35
C ARG A 128 -14.34 -8.54 -14.61
N PRO A 129 -14.12 -9.80 -15.04
CA PRO A 129 -15.22 -10.75 -15.22
C PRO A 129 -15.96 -11.07 -13.91
N VAL A 130 -15.27 -11.07 -12.76
CA VAL A 130 -15.90 -11.26 -11.45
C VAL A 130 -16.85 -10.09 -11.13
N ILE A 131 -16.41 -8.85 -11.37
CA ILE A 131 -17.20 -7.64 -11.10
C ILE A 131 -18.44 -7.56 -12.01
N GLN A 132 -18.32 -8.01 -13.26
CA GLN A 132 -19.44 -8.12 -14.20
C GLN A 132 -20.43 -9.22 -13.82
N GLY A 133 -19.97 -10.24 -13.09
CA GLY A 133 -20.77 -11.38 -12.66
C GLY A 133 -21.86 -11.06 -11.62
N PRO A 134 -22.64 -12.08 -11.21
CA PRO A 134 -23.67 -11.93 -10.18
C PRO A 134 -23.08 -11.62 -8.79
N GLU A 135 -23.94 -11.26 -7.85
CA GLU A 135 -23.57 -11.10 -6.44
C GLU A 135 -22.87 -12.37 -5.91
N SER A 136 -21.68 -12.21 -5.35
CA SER A 136 -20.90 -13.28 -4.75
C SER A 136 -19.93 -12.72 -3.72
N ALA A 137 -19.47 -13.56 -2.79
CA ALA A 137 -18.40 -13.19 -1.86
C ALA A 137 -17.12 -12.76 -2.60
N MET A 138 -16.78 -13.44 -3.70
CA MET A 138 -15.65 -13.08 -4.54
C MET A 138 -15.77 -11.66 -5.09
N ARG A 139 -16.94 -11.33 -5.68
CA ARG A 139 -17.22 -9.99 -6.23
C ARG A 139 -17.08 -8.92 -5.16
N MET A 140 -17.62 -9.15 -3.97
CA MET A 140 -17.53 -8.19 -2.87
C MET A 140 -16.08 -8.01 -2.38
N ALA A 141 -15.32 -9.09 -2.23
CA ALA A 141 -13.93 -9.04 -1.75
C ALA A 141 -12.97 -8.29 -2.69
N VAL A 142 -13.14 -8.41 -4.01
CA VAL A 142 -12.25 -7.74 -4.99
C VAL A 142 -12.76 -6.38 -5.45
N ALA A 143 -13.98 -5.97 -5.03
CA ALA A 143 -14.60 -4.73 -5.48
C ALA A 143 -13.77 -3.49 -5.14
N GLY A 144 -13.25 -3.38 -3.92
CA GLY A 144 -12.44 -2.24 -3.46
C GLY A 144 -11.20 -2.02 -4.32
N SER A 145 -10.37 -3.05 -4.46
CA SER A 145 -9.17 -2.98 -5.31
C SER A 145 -9.51 -2.68 -6.78
N PHE A 146 -10.59 -3.27 -7.30
CA PHE A 146 -11.02 -2.98 -8.67
C PHE A 146 -11.39 -1.51 -8.86
N VAL A 147 -12.13 -0.90 -7.93
CA VAL A 147 -12.54 0.51 -8.06
C VAL A 147 -11.43 1.52 -7.81
N ARG A 148 -10.36 1.14 -7.12
CA ARG A 148 -9.20 2.02 -6.93
C ARG A 148 -8.27 1.99 -8.14
N ASP A 149 -7.99 0.80 -8.66
CA ASP A 149 -6.87 0.63 -9.59
C ASP A 149 -7.28 0.24 -11.03
N CYS A 150 -8.47 -0.34 -11.21
CA CYS A 150 -8.80 -1.05 -12.45
C CYS A 150 -9.98 -0.48 -13.24
N PHE A 151 -10.79 0.32 -12.58
CA PHE A 151 -12.04 0.79 -13.14
C PHE A 151 -11.80 1.76 -14.29
N LYS A 152 -12.80 1.85 -15.17
CA LYS A 152 -12.86 2.85 -16.23
C LYS A 152 -14.17 3.62 -16.13
N PRO A 153 -14.31 4.79 -16.76
CA PRO A 153 -15.56 5.54 -16.75
C PRO A 153 -16.79 4.72 -17.18
N GLU A 154 -16.64 3.80 -18.14
CA GLU A 154 -17.70 2.88 -18.57
C GLU A 154 -18.15 1.85 -17.51
N ASP A 155 -17.34 1.60 -16.49
CA ASP A 155 -17.63 0.65 -15.41
C ASP A 155 -18.58 1.22 -14.35
N ARG A 156 -18.98 2.50 -14.45
CA ARG A 156 -19.86 3.18 -13.48
C ARG A 156 -21.10 2.36 -13.11
N ALA A 157 -21.77 1.76 -14.10
CA ALA A 157 -22.96 0.96 -13.85
C ALA A 157 -22.67 -0.32 -13.03
N LEU A 158 -21.47 -0.89 -13.14
CA LEU A 158 -21.05 -2.06 -12.38
C LEU A 158 -20.76 -1.69 -10.92
N VAL A 159 -20.15 -0.52 -10.69
CA VAL A 159 -19.84 -0.03 -9.35
C VAL A 159 -21.10 0.36 -8.60
N LEU A 160 -22.03 1.06 -9.25
CA LEU A 160 -23.24 1.58 -8.58
C LEU A 160 -24.34 0.53 -8.36
N ARG A 161 -24.06 -0.75 -8.60
CA ARG A 161 -25.00 -1.83 -8.26
C ARG A 161 -25.31 -1.84 -6.76
N LYS A 162 -26.50 -2.30 -6.43
CA LYS A 162 -26.97 -2.41 -5.04
C LYS A 162 -26.10 -3.36 -4.20
N ASP A 163 -25.56 -4.41 -4.83
CA ASP A 163 -24.76 -5.45 -4.19
C ASP A 163 -23.25 -5.12 -4.16
N THR A 164 -22.82 -3.96 -4.68
CA THR A 164 -21.44 -3.49 -4.48
C THR A 164 -21.27 -2.99 -3.04
N PRO A 165 -20.19 -3.38 -2.32
CA PRO A 165 -19.91 -2.87 -0.98
C PRO A 165 -19.88 -1.34 -0.91
N ASN A 166 -20.37 -0.77 0.20
CA ASN A 166 -20.47 0.69 0.37
C ASN A 166 -19.12 1.39 0.28
N ARG A 167 -18.06 0.79 0.84
CA ARG A 167 -16.70 1.35 0.74
C ARG A 167 -16.18 1.41 -0.69
N ALA A 168 -16.41 0.37 -1.49
CA ALA A 168 -16.05 0.40 -2.92
C ALA A 168 -16.84 1.46 -3.71
N VAL A 169 -18.07 1.80 -3.29
CA VAL A 169 -18.78 2.94 -3.90
C VAL A 169 -18.10 4.25 -3.53
N LEU A 170 -17.67 4.44 -2.27
CA LEU A 170 -16.95 5.64 -1.85
C LEU A 170 -15.62 5.79 -2.59
N ASP A 171 -14.80 4.73 -2.61
CA ASP A 171 -13.52 4.70 -3.33
C ASP A 171 -13.66 5.09 -4.79
N TYR A 172 -14.73 4.64 -5.46
CA TYR A 172 -15.00 5.03 -6.85
C TYR A 172 -15.25 6.52 -7.02
N PHE A 173 -15.90 7.21 -6.07
CA PHE A 173 -16.08 8.66 -6.15
C PHE A 173 -14.86 9.43 -5.66
N ASP A 174 -14.08 8.82 -4.77
CA ASP A 174 -12.84 9.37 -4.24
C ASP A 174 -11.71 9.36 -5.28
N SER A 175 -11.61 8.31 -6.09
CA SER A 175 -10.61 8.19 -7.16
C SER A 175 -10.69 9.29 -8.23
N TYR A 176 -11.81 10.00 -8.32
CA TYR A 176 -11.96 11.16 -9.21
C TYR A 176 -11.53 12.50 -8.61
N GLN A 177 -11.18 12.54 -7.32
CA GLN A 177 -10.67 13.75 -6.66
C GLN A 177 -9.15 13.90 -6.84
N GLY A 178 -8.46 12.82 -7.24
CA GLY A 178 -7.02 12.80 -7.44
C GLY A 178 -6.55 13.55 -8.70
N PRO A 179 -5.24 13.89 -8.79
CA PRO A 179 -4.66 14.60 -9.93
C PRO A 179 -4.88 13.90 -11.28
N ALA A 180 -4.81 12.56 -11.30
CA ALA A 180 -5.01 11.74 -12.50
C ALA A 180 -6.41 11.87 -13.12
N SER A 181 -7.40 12.26 -12.31
CA SER A 181 -8.80 12.39 -12.71
C SER A 181 -9.23 13.85 -12.89
N LYS A 182 -8.28 14.80 -12.79
CA LYS A 182 -8.55 16.24 -12.87
C LYS A 182 -9.24 16.58 -14.19
N GLY A 183 -10.45 17.11 -14.10
CA GLY A 183 -11.27 17.50 -15.25
C GLY A 183 -12.29 16.46 -15.70
N ILE A 184 -12.28 15.24 -15.14
CA ILE A 184 -13.32 14.25 -15.40
C ILE A 184 -14.48 14.49 -14.42
N ALA A 185 -15.59 15.03 -14.93
CA ALA A 185 -16.79 15.23 -14.12
C ALA A 185 -17.52 13.90 -13.89
N VAL A 186 -17.64 13.48 -12.64
CA VAL A 186 -18.48 12.33 -12.26
C VAL A 186 -19.87 12.82 -11.87
N PRO A 187 -20.93 12.38 -12.55
CA PRO A 187 -22.28 12.71 -12.15
C PRO A 187 -22.62 12.10 -10.79
N TYR A 188 -23.06 12.94 -9.86
CA TYR A 188 -23.61 12.53 -8.57
C TYR A 188 -24.68 11.42 -8.75
N ASP A 189 -24.67 10.46 -7.84
CA ASP A 189 -25.62 9.34 -7.81
C ASP A 189 -26.18 9.14 -6.39
N ASP A 190 -27.46 8.77 -6.26
CA ASP A 190 -28.08 8.55 -4.94
C ASP A 190 -27.48 7.33 -4.22
N ARG A 191 -26.84 6.41 -4.97
CA ARG A 191 -26.08 5.30 -4.39
C ARG A 191 -24.91 5.79 -3.53
N LEU A 192 -24.27 6.92 -3.87
CA LEU A 192 -23.21 7.54 -3.09
C LEU A 192 -23.74 7.98 -1.72
N ALA A 193 -24.83 8.75 -1.69
CA ALA A 193 -25.41 9.21 -0.43
C ALA A 193 -25.83 8.05 0.48
N SER A 194 -26.38 6.99 -0.11
CA SER A 194 -26.75 5.79 0.67
C SER A 194 -25.52 5.06 1.22
N ALA A 195 -24.45 4.93 0.43
CA ALA A 195 -23.18 4.33 0.88
C ALA A 195 -22.54 5.15 2.01
N ALA A 196 -22.45 6.46 1.81
CA ALA A 196 -21.85 7.37 2.76
C ALA A 196 -22.67 7.47 4.05
N ALA A 197 -24.00 7.47 3.99
CA ALA A 197 -24.84 7.46 5.19
C ALA A 197 -24.57 6.23 6.05
N ASP A 198 -24.48 5.04 5.43
CA ASP A 198 -24.17 3.80 6.15
C ASP A 198 -22.76 3.85 6.79
N ILE A 199 -21.73 4.25 6.04
CA ILE A 199 -20.36 4.35 6.56
C ILE A 199 -20.23 5.43 7.63
N ILE A 200 -20.90 6.58 7.46
CA ILE A 200 -20.91 7.64 8.46
C ILE A 200 -21.56 7.14 9.75
N LEU A 201 -22.63 6.35 9.68
CA LEU A 201 -23.34 5.85 10.87
C LEU A 201 -22.65 4.67 11.54
N ASN A 202 -22.09 3.75 10.76
CA ASN A 202 -21.66 2.43 11.24
C ASN A 202 -20.14 2.19 11.13
N GLY A 203 -19.42 3.00 10.33
CA GLY A 203 -18.00 2.85 10.07
C GLY A 203 -17.09 3.38 11.17
N LYS A 204 -15.78 3.22 10.97
CA LYS A 204 -14.72 3.77 11.83
C LYS A 204 -14.70 5.31 11.71
N ASP A 205 -14.12 6.00 12.69
CA ASP A 205 -14.16 7.47 12.72
C ASP A 205 -13.47 8.12 11.50
N HIS A 206 -12.35 7.58 11.04
CA HIS A 206 -11.69 8.07 9.82
C HIS A 206 -12.50 7.80 8.55
N GLU A 207 -13.19 6.65 8.47
CA GLU A 207 -14.09 6.31 7.36
C GLU A 207 -15.29 7.25 7.30
N SER A 208 -15.85 7.61 8.47
CA SER A 208 -16.95 8.57 8.58
C SER A 208 -16.55 9.94 8.04
N ARG A 209 -15.37 10.44 8.44
CA ARG A 209 -14.83 11.70 7.93
C ARG A 209 -14.58 11.62 6.42
N SER A 210 -13.89 10.58 5.95
CA SER A 210 -13.61 10.36 4.53
C SER A 210 -14.90 10.36 3.69
N ALA A 211 -15.91 9.58 4.08
CA ALA A 211 -17.20 9.51 3.41
C ALA A 211 -17.91 10.87 3.31
N ALA A 212 -17.81 11.72 4.33
CA ALA A 212 -18.35 13.07 4.30
C ALA A 212 -17.63 13.97 3.29
N PHE A 213 -16.30 13.87 3.20
CA PHE A 213 -15.49 14.55 2.18
C PHE A 213 -15.82 14.04 0.77
N THR A 214 -15.92 12.73 0.56
CA THR A 214 -16.27 12.16 -0.74
C THR A 214 -17.61 12.69 -1.27
N ILE A 215 -18.62 12.87 -0.41
CA ILE A 215 -19.89 13.51 -0.81
C ILE A 215 -19.69 14.98 -1.16
N ILE A 216 -19.09 15.78 -0.28
CA ILE A 216 -19.05 17.24 -0.47
C ILE A 216 -18.23 17.65 -1.69
N GLU A 217 -17.26 16.82 -2.09
CA GLU A 217 -16.39 17.04 -3.23
C GLU A 217 -17.06 16.80 -4.59
N GLN A 218 -18.26 16.24 -4.60
CA GLN A 218 -19.09 16.20 -5.81
C GLN A 218 -19.58 17.59 -6.24
N LYS A 219 -19.43 18.62 -5.39
CA LYS A 219 -19.77 20.03 -5.66
C LYS A 219 -21.18 20.25 -6.27
N SER A 220 -22.14 19.38 -5.95
CA SER A 220 -23.52 19.47 -6.43
C SER A 220 -24.48 19.79 -5.29
N ALA A 221 -25.53 20.56 -5.58
CA ALA A 221 -26.56 20.89 -4.58
C ALA A 221 -27.24 19.64 -3.99
N ARG A 222 -27.34 18.55 -4.79
CA ARG A 222 -27.88 17.26 -4.33
C ARG A 222 -26.96 16.60 -3.30
N ALA A 223 -25.65 16.60 -3.55
CA ALA A 223 -24.66 16.06 -2.62
C ALA A 223 -24.64 16.85 -1.30
N GLU A 224 -24.66 18.18 -1.38
CA GLU A 224 -24.71 19.04 -0.19
C GLU A 224 -25.97 18.81 0.65
N ALA A 225 -27.13 18.69 -0.01
CA ALA A 225 -28.40 18.39 0.65
C ALA A 225 -28.39 17.00 1.32
N ALA A 226 -27.80 16.00 0.65
CA ALA A 226 -27.66 14.66 1.20
C ALA A 226 -26.76 14.65 2.45
N LEU A 227 -25.58 15.28 2.40
CA LEU A 227 -24.69 15.37 3.56
C LEU A 227 -25.34 16.13 4.72
N LEU A 228 -26.05 17.22 4.43
CA LEU A 228 -26.79 17.99 5.44
C LEU A 228 -27.90 17.16 6.10
N SER A 229 -28.60 16.32 5.32
CA SER A 229 -29.59 15.38 5.85
C SER A 229 -28.96 14.36 6.80
N ILE A 230 -27.82 13.77 6.41
CA ILE A 230 -27.06 12.83 7.26
C ILE A 230 -26.63 13.53 8.56
N TYR A 231 -25.98 14.70 8.45
CA TYR A 231 -25.53 15.51 9.59
C TYR A 231 -26.66 15.83 10.58
N LYS A 232 -27.86 16.18 10.08
CA LYS A 232 -29.02 16.49 10.92
C LYS A 232 -29.53 15.26 11.68
N GLY A 233 -29.37 14.06 11.13
CA GLY A 233 -29.74 12.80 11.77
C GLY A 233 -28.75 12.32 12.85
N LEU A 234 -27.49 12.78 12.82
CA LEU A 234 -26.47 12.35 13.77
C LEU A 234 -26.74 12.83 15.19
N GLN A 235 -26.67 11.86 16.12
CA GLN A 235 -26.80 12.07 17.56
C GLN A 235 -25.45 12.16 18.27
N ASP A 236 -24.44 11.41 17.79
CA ASP A 236 -23.09 11.44 18.36
C ASP A 236 -22.38 12.75 18.02
N THR A 237 -22.08 13.56 19.04
CA THR A 237 -21.48 14.89 18.86
C THR A 237 -20.11 14.84 18.19
N LYS A 238 -19.26 13.86 18.53
CA LYS A 238 -17.90 13.76 17.96
C LYS A 238 -17.99 13.50 16.46
N ARG A 239 -18.77 12.49 16.07
CA ARG A 239 -19.02 12.10 14.69
C ARG A 239 -19.72 13.22 13.90
N LYS A 240 -20.65 13.92 14.55
CA LYS A 240 -21.31 15.09 13.98
C LYS A 240 -20.33 16.22 13.67
N ASP A 241 -19.39 16.49 14.59
CA ASP A 241 -18.32 17.47 14.36
C ASP A 241 -17.38 17.02 13.24
N ASP A 242 -16.99 15.74 13.18
CA ASP A 242 -16.12 15.20 12.12
C ASP A 242 -16.76 15.30 10.72
N VAL A 243 -18.06 14.99 10.61
CA VAL A 243 -18.83 15.16 9.36
C VAL A 243 -18.97 16.63 9.00
N ALA A 244 -19.18 17.50 9.98
CA ALA A 244 -19.36 18.93 9.73
C ALA A 244 -18.11 19.62 9.17
N LEU A 245 -16.90 19.12 9.47
CA LEU A 245 -15.66 19.64 8.90
C LEU A 245 -15.62 19.53 7.37
N ALA A 246 -16.29 18.55 6.78
CA ALA A 246 -16.41 18.44 5.32
C ALA A 246 -17.07 19.68 4.70
N PHE A 247 -17.99 20.34 5.42
CA PHE A 247 -18.63 21.56 4.91
C PHE A 247 -17.68 22.77 4.75
N LEU A 248 -16.43 22.70 5.22
CA LEU A 248 -15.39 23.67 4.85
C LEU A 248 -15.19 23.72 3.33
N ARG A 249 -15.43 22.61 2.63
CA ARG A 249 -15.39 22.50 1.16
C ARG A 249 -16.74 22.76 0.48
N SER A 250 -17.78 23.12 1.23
CA SER A 250 -19.13 23.37 0.69
C SER A 250 -19.26 24.75 0.06
N ASN A 251 -20.15 24.87 -0.94
CA ASN A 251 -20.64 26.15 -1.45
C ASN A 251 -21.93 26.61 -0.75
N ASN A 252 -22.62 25.73 -0.02
CA ASN A 252 -23.82 26.04 0.74
C ASN A 252 -23.54 26.93 1.97
N PRO A 253 -24.22 28.08 2.14
CA PRO A 253 -24.06 28.94 3.31
C PRO A 253 -24.38 28.26 4.64
N GLU A 254 -25.40 27.39 4.70
CA GLU A 254 -25.76 26.64 5.92
C GLU A 254 -24.63 25.68 6.31
N GLY A 255 -24.08 24.96 5.33
CA GLY A 255 -22.93 24.08 5.53
C GLY A 255 -21.71 24.84 6.05
N LYS A 256 -21.33 25.95 5.40
CA LYS A 256 -20.20 26.78 5.82
C LYS A 256 -20.33 27.26 7.27
N ARG A 257 -21.54 27.71 7.66
CA ARG A 257 -21.82 28.12 9.05
C ARG A 257 -21.61 26.97 10.03
N ILE A 258 -22.12 25.78 9.71
CA ILE A 258 -21.94 24.57 10.54
C ILE A 258 -20.45 24.26 10.74
N ALA A 259 -19.65 24.26 9.66
CA ALA A 259 -18.21 24.04 9.74
C ALA A 259 -17.49 25.09 10.59
N GLN A 260 -17.82 26.37 10.41
CA GLN A 260 -17.24 27.47 11.19
C GLN A 260 -17.51 27.31 12.70
N GLU A 261 -18.74 26.94 13.07
CA GLU A 261 -19.10 26.66 14.47
C GLU A 261 -18.31 25.51 15.07
N VAL A 262 -18.05 24.45 14.30
CA VAL A 262 -17.18 23.35 14.72
C VAL A 262 -15.75 23.82 14.89
N CYS A 263 -15.21 24.63 13.98
CA CYS A 263 -13.84 25.13 14.08
C CYS A 263 -13.58 26.03 15.29
N LEU A 264 -14.61 26.71 15.81
CA LEU A 264 -14.51 27.41 17.10
C LEU A 264 -14.31 26.45 18.28
N ARG A 265 -14.80 25.21 18.18
CA ARG A 265 -14.66 24.17 19.22
C ARG A 265 -13.46 23.26 19.01
N LYS A 266 -13.06 23.04 17.75
CA LYS A 266 -11.95 22.18 17.31
C LYS A 266 -10.83 23.02 16.68
N SER A 267 -10.40 24.07 17.37
CA SER A 267 -9.38 25.00 16.86
C SER A 267 -8.02 24.35 16.60
N THR A 268 -7.76 23.19 17.19
CA THR A 268 -6.56 22.38 16.96
C THR A 268 -6.71 21.35 15.83
N ASP A 269 -7.90 21.17 15.26
CA ASP A 269 -8.05 20.34 14.07
C ASP A 269 -7.30 21.02 12.91
N PRO A 270 -6.43 20.30 12.17
CA PRO A 270 -5.64 20.89 11.09
C PRO A 270 -6.48 21.59 10.02
N MET A 271 -7.75 21.21 9.87
CA MET A 271 -8.66 21.85 8.91
C MET A 271 -9.28 23.16 9.40
N CYS A 272 -9.19 23.43 10.70
CA CYS A 272 -9.70 24.65 11.33
C CYS A 272 -8.61 25.70 11.57
N SER A 273 -7.34 25.29 11.54
CA SER A 273 -6.22 26.23 11.57
C SER A 273 -6.05 26.89 10.20
N ASN A 274 -6.10 28.23 10.15
CA ASN A 274 -5.79 29.02 8.94
C ASN A 274 -4.32 28.93 8.51
N SER A 275 -3.47 28.24 9.27
CA SER A 275 -2.15 27.83 8.82
C SER A 275 -2.33 26.66 7.88
N ASP A 276 -2.65 26.93 6.62
CA ASP A 276 -2.19 26.03 5.59
C ASP A 276 -0.66 26.24 5.53
N PRO A 277 0.16 25.30 6.03
CA PRO A 277 1.62 25.45 5.98
C PRO A 277 2.13 25.56 4.53
N LEU A 278 1.30 25.23 3.54
CA LEU A 278 1.59 25.38 2.11
C LEU A 278 1.07 26.71 1.52
N ALA A 279 0.24 27.49 2.24
CA ALA A 279 -0.23 28.79 1.78
C ALA A 279 0.93 29.80 1.78
N GLY A 280 1.60 29.89 0.64
CA GLY A 280 2.78 30.73 0.44
C GLY A 280 3.92 30.01 -0.28
N MET A 281 3.88 28.67 -0.35
CA MET A 281 4.66 27.94 -1.35
C MET A 281 3.99 28.18 -2.70
N GLU A 282 4.49 29.16 -3.46
CA GLU A 282 4.14 29.24 -4.87
C GLU A 282 4.48 27.87 -5.48
N PRO A 283 3.52 27.17 -6.11
CA PRO A 283 3.84 25.92 -6.80
C PRO A 283 5.00 26.23 -7.74
N GLY A 284 6.11 25.51 -7.55
CA GLY A 284 7.28 25.67 -8.40
C GLY A 284 6.81 25.61 -9.85
N LYS A 285 7.32 26.51 -10.71
CA LYS A 285 6.98 26.45 -12.12
C LYS A 285 7.37 25.05 -12.62
N ASP A 286 6.37 24.27 -13.02
CA ASP A 286 6.62 22.94 -13.56
C ASP A 286 7.67 23.06 -14.68
N PRO A 287 8.68 22.19 -14.70
CA PRO A 287 9.62 22.17 -15.81
C PRO A 287 8.84 21.98 -17.12
N PRO A 288 9.29 22.59 -18.23
CA PRO A 288 8.60 22.45 -19.50
C PRO A 288 8.49 20.97 -19.88
N LYS A 289 7.27 20.52 -20.21
CA LYS A 289 7.02 19.14 -20.63
C LYS A 289 7.93 18.77 -21.82
N PRO A 290 8.66 17.65 -21.74
CA PRO A 290 9.50 17.21 -22.87
C PRO A 290 8.64 16.90 -24.10
N SER A 291 9.23 17.07 -25.27
CA SER A 291 8.55 16.71 -26.52
C SER A 291 8.35 15.20 -26.65
N ILE A 292 7.29 14.77 -27.33
CA ILE A 292 7.05 13.34 -27.64
C ILE A 292 8.27 12.70 -28.32
N ALA A 293 8.97 13.44 -29.19
CA ALA A 293 10.18 12.95 -29.85
C ALA A 293 11.34 12.69 -28.87
N ALA A 294 11.47 13.50 -27.82
CA ALA A 294 12.47 13.29 -26.77
C ALA A 294 12.14 12.04 -25.94
N ILE A 295 10.87 11.89 -25.54
CA ILE A 295 10.37 10.71 -24.83
C ILE A 295 10.61 9.44 -25.66
N GLN A 296 10.26 9.47 -26.96
CA GLN A 296 10.50 8.35 -27.88
C GLN A 296 11.99 8.03 -28.02
N THR A 297 12.86 9.04 -28.09
CA THR A 297 14.32 8.82 -28.16
C THR A 297 14.86 8.13 -26.90
N SER A 298 14.42 8.55 -25.70
CA SER A 298 14.80 7.90 -24.44
C SER A 298 14.28 6.45 -24.37
N LYS A 299 13.02 6.24 -24.78
CA LYS A 299 12.40 4.91 -24.89
C LYS A 299 13.21 3.97 -25.78
N ASP A 300 13.53 4.39 -27.01
CA ASP A 300 14.30 3.60 -27.98
C ASP A 300 15.71 3.31 -27.48
N ARG A 301 16.35 4.29 -26.83
CA ARG A 301 17.68 4.13 -26.22
C ARG A 301 17.67 3.05 -25.13
N LEU A 302 16.70 3.07 -24.22
CA LEU A 302 16.58 2.07 -23.15
C LEU A 302 16.24 0.68 -23.69
N ALA A 303 15.32 0.59 -24.66
CA ALA A 303 15.00 -0.66 -25.34
C ALA A 303 16.25 -1.25 -26.02
N GLY A 304 17.04 -0.42 -26.71
CA GLY A 304 18.31 -0.81 -27.34
C GLY A 304 19.40 -1.26 -26.36
N MET A 305 19.32 -0.87 -25.09
CA MET A 305 20.21 -1.39 -24.03
C MET A 305 19.77 -2.75 -23.48
N GLY A 306 18.54 -3.19 -23.75
CA GLY A 306 17.99 -4.47 -23.29
C GLY A 306 16.83 -4.36 -22.31
N PHE A 307 16.36 -3.15 -21.97
CA PHE A 307 15.15 -2.95 -21.17
C PHE A 307 13.89 -3.15 -22.02
N SER A 308 13.67 -4.38 -22.49
CA SER A 308 12.62 -4.70 -23.47
C SER A 308 11.20 -4.24 -23.11
N ARG A 309 10.81 -4.25 -21.83
CA ARG A 309 9.48 -3.77 -21.39
C ARG A 309 9.24 -2.28 -21.62
N VAL A 310 10.31 -1.47 -21.74
CA VAL A 310 10.18 -0.04 -22.08
C VAL A 310 9.53 0.14 -23.46
N ALA A 311 9.63 -0.84 -24.35
CA ALA A 311 9.04 -0.77 -25.69
C ALA A 311 7.50 -0.70 -25.68
N SER A 312 6.82 -1.22 -24.64
CA SER A 312 5.36 -1.21 -24.54
C SER A 312 4.78 0.07 -23.94
N LEU A 313 5.61 0.99 -23.47
CA LEU A 313 5.12 2.24 -22.88
C LEU A 313 4.39 3.10 -23.92
N ASP A 314 3.28 3.71 -23.52
CA ASP A 314 2.59 4.73 -24.31
C ASP A 314 3.26 6.09 -24.11
N VAL A 315 3.94 6.60 -25.14
CA VAL A 315 4.69 7.85 -25.08
C VAL A 315 3.79 9.08 -24.93
N GLU A 316 2.49 8.98 -25.25
CA GLU A 316 1.54 10.08 -25.07
C GLU A 316 1.11 10.22 -23.59
N ALA A 317 1.13 9.10 -22.85
CA ALA A 317 0.79 9.05 -21.43
C ALA A 317 1.97 9.44 -20.51
N ILE A 318 3.22 9.39 -21.00
CA ILE A 318 4.39 9.76 -20.22
C ILE A 318 4.54 11.29 -20.16
N GLU A 319 4.74 11.83 -18.95
CA GLU A 319 4.89 13.27 -18.74
C GLU A 319 6.35 13.76 -18.68
N THR A 320 7.32 12.84 -18.65
CA THR A 320 8.75 13.14 -18.45
C THR A 320 9.66 12.28 -19.33
N ASP A 321 10.84 12.79 -19.70
CA ASP A 321 11.88 12.03 -20.40
C ASP A 321 12.93 11.46 -19.43
N SER A 322 12.67 11.54 -18.11
CA SER A 322 13.46 10.89 -17.06
C SER A 322 13.54 9.38 -17.28
N VAL A 323 14.77 8.88 -17.31
CA VAL A 323 15.06 7.44 -17.45
C VAL A 323 14.54 6.67 -16.24
N GLU A 324 14.67 7.22 -15.03
CA GLU A 324 14.21 6.60 -13.80
C GLU A 324 12.70 6.35 -13.84
N ILE A 325 11.92 7.37 -14.22
CA ILE A 325 10.46 7.26 -14.34
C ILE A 325 10.08 6.28 -15.45
N MET A 326 10.73 6.32 -16.62
CA MET A 326 10.47 5.32 -17.68
C MET A 326 10.75 3.89 -17.23
N LEU A 327 11.79 3.66 -16.44
CA LEU A 327 12.09 2.32 -15.91
C LEU A 327 11.07 1.89 -14.85
N LEU A 328 10.60 2.81 -13.99
CA LEU A 328 9.51 2.56 -13.03
C LEU A 328 8.23 2.15 -13.77
N GLU A 329 7.79 2.96 -14.75
CA GLU A 329 6.59 2.68 -15.56
C GLU A 329 6.68 1.37 -16.35
N ALA A 330 7.89 1.00 -16.82
CA ALA A 330 8.12 -0.26 -17.51
C ALA A 330 8.25 -1.47 -16.56
N GLY A 331 8.05 -1.28 -15.25
CA GLY A 331 8.16 -2.31 -14.22
C GLY A 331 9.59 -2.79 -13.94
N TYR A 332 10.60 -2.04 -14.39
CA TYR A 332 12.01 -2.26 -14.05
C TYR A 332 12.43 -1.50 -12.80
N GLY A 333 11.66 -0.53 -12.32
CA GLY A 333 11.91 0.18 -11.06
C GLY A 333 10.84 -0.11 -10.01
N TYR A 334 11.22 0.02 -8.74
CA TYR A 334 10.30 0.10 -7.60
C TYR A 334 10.79 1.16 -6.62
N GLY A 335 9.95 2.15 -6.35
CA GLY A 335 10.17 3.19 -5.34
C GLY A 335 9.37 2.87 -4.08
N PHE A 336 9.98 3.02 -2.91
CA PHE A 336 9.34 2.75 -1.62
C PHE A 336 9.98 3.59 -0.50
N ASP A 337 9.22 3.83 0.56
CA ASP A 337 9.77 4.36 1.82
C ASP A 337 10.55 3.26 2.53
N VAL A 338 11.77 3.57 3.01
CA VAL A 338 12.55 2.59 3.78
C VAL A 338 12.08 2.48 5.24
N GLU A 339 11.31 3.47 5.72
CA GLU A 339 10.54 3.43 6.95
C GLU A 339 9.20 2.72 6.70
N THR A 340 8.83 1.78 7.56
CA THR A 340 7.60 0.99 7.48
C THR A 340 6.52 1.50 8.44
N GLY A 341 6.91 2.19 9.51
CA GLY A 341 6.04 2.61 10.61
C GLY A 341 5.37 1.43 11.36
N MET A 342 5.84 0.19 11.17
CA MET A 342 5.21 -1.01 11.72
C MET A 342 6.20 -2.12 12.05
N PHE A 343 5.84 -2.95 13.03
CA PHE A 343 6.50 -4.21 13.36
C PHE A 343 5.49 -5.37 13.28
N PRO A 344 5.81 -6.50 12.63
CA PRO A 344 7.00 -6.73 11.79
C PRO A 344 7.06 -5.81 10.56
N ASN A 345 8.26 -5.60 10.00
CA ASN A 345 8.48 -4.61 8.94
C ASN A 345 7.93 -5.06 7.57
N GLY A 346 7.73 -6.37 7.34
CA GLY A 346 7.21 -6.88 6.08
C GLY A 346 8.27 -6.96 4.97
N HIS A 347 9.51 -7.33 5.31
CA HIS A 347 10.61 -7.50 4.35
C HIS A 347 10.25 -8.51 3.26
N ASP A 348 9.36 -9.47 3.53
CA ASP A 348 8.92 -10.43 2.54
C ASP A 348 8.05 -9.81 1.44
N SER A 349 7.25 -8.79 1.76
CA SER A 349 6.55 -7.96 0.77
C SER A 349 7.54 -7.13 -0.06
N LEU A 350 8.53 -6.51 0.58
CA LEU A 350 9.61 -5.82 -0.14
C LEU A 350 10.34 -6.77 -1.10
N LEU A 351 10.76 -7.94 -0.63
CA LEU A 351 11.43 -8.96 -1.44
C LEU A 351 10.59 -9.37 -2.65
N ARG A 352 9.27 -9.56 -2.49
CA ARG A 352 8.34 -9.88 -3.57
C ARG A 352 8.24 -8.75 -4.60
N ASN A 353 8.12 -7.50 -4.16
CA ASN A 353 8.09 -6.34 -5.06
C ASN A 353 9.39 -6.21 -5.86
N LEU A 354 10.55 -6.34 -5.20
CA LEU A 354 11.85 -6.28 -5.86
C LEU A 354 12.10 -7.45 -6.82
N ALA A 355 11.65 -8.66 -6.48
CA ALA A 355 11.80 -9.82 -7.34
C ALA A 355 11.12 -9.64 -8.70
N ARG A 356 9.96 -8.97 -8.75
CA ARG A 356 9.21 -8.68 -10.00
C ARG A 356 9.98 -7.80 -10.98
N LEU A 357 10.94 -7.01 -10.51
CA LEU A 357 11.79 -6.19 -11.37
C LEU A 357 12.66 -7.05 -12.32
N THR A 358 12.85 -8.31 -11.97
CA THR A 358 13.64 -9.29 -12.73
C THR A 358 12.79 -10.33 -13.47
N SER A 359 11.46 -10.13 -13.55
CA SER A 359 10.56 -11.10 -14.20
C SER A 359 11.04 -11.47 -15.63
N PRO A 360 11.02 -12.78 -15.99
CA PRO A 360 10.45 -13.90 -15.24
C PRO A 360 11.43 -14.61 -14.29
N ALA A 361 12.61 -14.05 -14.02
CA ALA A 361 13.71 -14.75 -13.33
C ALA A 361 13.32 -15.33 -11.97
N LEU A 362 12.54 -14.59 -11.19
CA LEU A 362 12.16 -14.92 -9.82
C LEU A 362 10.64 -15.10 -9.62
N ASP A 363 9.85 -15.24 -10.69
CA ASP A 363 8.37 -15.32 -10.60
C ASP A 363 7.88 -16.53 -9.77
N ALA A 364 8.68 -17.59 -9.71
CA ALA A 364 8.39 -18.80 -8.93
C ALA A 364 8.97 -18.77 -7.51
N ALA A 365 9.73 -17.73 -7.14
CA ALA A 365 10.32 -17.62 -5.82
C ALA A 365 9.25 -17.28 -4.77
N VAL A 366 9.37 -17.89 -3.59
CA VAL A 366 8.53 -17.55 -2.43
C VAL A 366 9.40 -16.97 -1.34
N PHE A 367 8.97 -15.84 -0.78
CA PHE A 367 9.72 -15.11 0.25
C PHE A 367 8.99 -15.16 1.59
N GLU A 368 9.77 -15.18 2.67
CA GLU A 368 9.27 -15.19 4.04
C GLU A 368 10.16 -14.34 4.95
N GLU A 369 9.50 -13.58 5.82
CA GLU A 369 10.12 -12.90 6.96
C GLU A 369 9.78 -13.67 8.22
N ILE A 370 10.78 -13.84 9.10
CA ILE A 370 10.58 -14.30 10.46
C ILE A 370 11.08 -13.21 11.38
N ALA A 371 10.14 -12.51 12.00
CA ALA A 371 10.39 -11.49 13.00
C ALA A 371 10.96 -12.11 14.30
N PRO A 372 11.78 -11.36 15.05
CA PRO A 372 12.15 -11.75 16.40
C PRO A 372 10.91 -11.80 17.31
N SER A 373 10.92 -12.66 18.34
CA SER A 373 9.79 -12.79 19.26
C SER A 373 9.66 -11.67 20.29
N ASP A 374 10.71 -10.88 20.47
CA ASP A 374 10.85 -9.85 21.51
C ASP A 374 11.02 -8.44 20.96
N ASP A 375 10.79 -8.25 19.65
CA ASP A 375 10.95 -6.99 18.92
C ASP A 375 12.38 -6.41 18.96
N VAL A 376 13.37 -7.15 19.46
CA VAL A 376 14.77 -6.70 19.63
C VAL A 376 15.77 -7.54 18.84
N GLY A 377 15.53 -8.85 18.69
CA GLY A 377 16.40 -9.74 17.92
C GLY A 377 16.47 -9.45 16.41
N PRO A 378 17.40 -10.06 15.66
CA PRO A 378 17.45 -9.92 14.22
C PRO A 378 16.31 -10.66 13.52
N TYR A 379 15.87 -10.14 12.39
CA TYR A 379 14.99 -10.83 11.47
C TYR A 379 15.72 -11.99 10.78
N GLU A 380 14.97 -12.98 10.31
CA GLU A 380 15.45 -13.95 9.32
C GLU A 380 14.65 -13.83 8.03
N LEU A 381 15.34 -13.49 6.94
CA LEU A 381 14.75 -13.41 5.62
C LEU A 381 15.02 -14.70 4.87
N ARG A 382 14.00 -15.23 4.21
CA ARG A 382 14.07 -16.49 3.47
C ARG A 382 13.54 -16.35 2.07
N ALA A 383 14.17 -17.07 1.14
CA ALA A 383 13.66 -17.30 -0.20
C ALA A 383 13.62 -18.82 -0.47
N TYR A 384 12.58 -19.28 -1.16
CA TYR A 384 12.40 -20.65 -1.59
C TYR A 384 12.27 -20.68 -3.11
N LEU A 385 13.14 -21.44 -3.78
CA LEU A 385 13.10 -21.59 -5.23
C LEU A 385 13.77 -22.92 -5.63
N ASN A 386 13.12 -23.67 -6.51
CA ASN A 386 13.66 -24.91 -7.09
C ASN A 386 14.19 -25.94 -6.06
N GLY A 387 13.46 -26.13 -4.96
CA GLY A 387 13.81 -27.09 -3.90
C GLY A 387 14.99 -26.66 -3.02
N LYS A 388 15.37 -25.38 -3.09
CA LYS A 388 16.36 -24.76 -2.22
C LYS A 388 15.72 -23.69 -1.34
N ARG A 389 16.26 -23.55 -0.13
CA ARG A 389 16.04 -22.41 0.76
C ARG A 389 17.32 -21.59 0.86
N TYR A 390 17.17 -20.28 0.69
CA TYR A 390 18.19 -19.27 0.93
C TYR A 390 17.79 -18.50 2.19
N SER A 391 18.74 -18.20 3.07
CA SER A 391 18.45 -17.53 4.34
C SER A 391 19.55 -16.54 4.70
N ILE A 392 19.15 -15.36 5.17
CA ILE A 392 20.05 -14.33 5.68
C ILE A 392 19.46 -13.74 6.97
N LYS A 393 20.31 -13.28 7.88
CA LYS A 393 19.88 -12.47 9.02
C LYS A 393 19.87 -11.00 8.59
N ALA A 394 18.74 -10.35 8.84
CA ALA A 394 18.58 -8.91 8.68
C ALA A 394 18.66 -8.25 10.06
N ASN A 395 19.35 -7.12 10.13
CA ASN A 395 19.41 -6.30 11.32
C ASN A 395 18.00 -5.82 11.67
N ASN A 396 17.71 -5.72 12.96
CA ASN A 396 16.50 -5.07 13.42
C ASN A 396 16.79 -3.58 13.60
N LEU A 397 16.31 -2.79 12.65
CA LEU A 397 16.56 -1.35 12.57
C LEU A 397 15.39 -0.54 13.12
N GLY A 398 14.52 -1.17 13.93
CA GLY A 398 13.22 -0.62 14.34
C GLY A 398 12.18 -0.90 13.26
N ASP A 399 11.39 0.11 12.94
CA ASP A 399 10.43 0.17 11.84
C ASP A 399 11.10 0.54 10.50
N TRP A 400 12.36 0.17 10.29
CA TRP A 400 13.10 0.41 9.05
C TRP A 400 13.49 -0.92 8.41
N TYR A 401 13.41 -1.01 7.07
CA TYR A 401 13.93 -2.17 6.35
C TYR A 401 15.46 -2.26 6.45
N ASP A 402 15.99 -3.46 6.68
CA ASP A 402 17.38 -3.79 6.31
C ASP A 402 17.42 -4.12 4.82
N VAL A 403 17.41 -3.08 4.00
CA VAL A 403 17.38 -3.19 2.53
C VAL A 403 18.65 -3.89 2.02
N ASP A 404 19.79 -3.72 2.67
CA ASP A 404 21.04 -4.38 2.28
C ASP A 404 20.93 -5.91 2.42
N ALA A 405 20.37 -6.40 3.53
CA ALA A 405 20.11 -7.83 3.69
C ALA A 405 19.09 -8.35 2.65
N ALA A 406 18.05 -7.58 2.34
CA ALA A 406 17.06 -7.95 1.33
C ALA A 406 17.69 -8.06 -0.08
N LEU A 407 18.50 -7.08 -0.48
CA LEU A 407 19.19 -7.10 -1.77
C LEU A 407 20.24 -8.22 -1.85
N LYS A 408 21.01 -8.46 -0.79
CA LYS A 408 21.96 -9.59 -0.72
C LYS A 408 21.29 -10.94 -0.87
N LEU A 409 20.10 -11.12 -0.28
CA LEU A 409 19.31 -12.33 -0.45
C LEU A 409 18.91 -12.51 -1.91
N LEU A 410 18.32 -11.48 -2.53
CA LEU A 410 17.88 -11.53 -3.94
C LEU A 410 19.05 -11.75 -4.91
N ASP A 411 20.16 -11.04 -4.74
CA ASP A 411 21.37 -11.21 -5.56
C ASP A 411 21.93 -12.63 -5.45
N SER A 412 21.87 -13.25 -4.26
CA SER A 412 22.31 -14.64 -4.08
C SER A 412 21.40 -15.64 -4.79
N VAL A 413 20.08 -15.42 -4.78
CA VAL A 413 19.13 -16.24 -5.52
C VAL A 413 19.32 -16.07 -7.02
N LEU A 414 19.49 -14.84 -7.51
CA LEU A 414 19.76 -14.54 -8.92
C LEU A 414 21.08 -15.15 -9.39
N ALA A 415 22.15 -15.03 -8.62
CA ALA A 415 23.45 -15.59 -8.99
C ALA A 415 23.40 -17.13 -9.18
N ASP A 416 22.60 -17.83 -8.38
CA ASP A 416 22.45 -19.29 -8.48
C ASP A 416 21.47 -19.73 -9.59
N GLN A 417 20.46 -18.92 -9.91
CA GLN A 417 19.36 -19.33 -10.79
C GLN A 417 19.35 -18.64 -12.16
N LYS A 418 19.68 -17.35 -12.19
CA LYS A 418 19.54 -16.42 -13.33
C LYS A 418 20.61 -15.32 -13.28
N PRO A 419 21.91 -15.67 -13.39
CA PRO A 419 23.03 -14.74 -13.18
C PRO A 419 23.09 -13.58 -14.19
N GLU A 420 22.33 -13.67 -15.28
CA GLU A 420 22.18 -12.61 -16.28
C GLU A 420 21.28 -11.44 -15.83
N PHE A 421 20.58 -11.56 -14.70
CA PHE A 421 19.77 -10.51 -14.08
C PHE A 421 20.46 -9.92 -12.84
N GLY A 422 20.06 -8.71 -12.45
CA GLY A 422 20.55 -8.09 -11.23
C GLY A 422 19.67 -6.93 -10.76
N LEU A 423 20.01 -6.42 -9.58
CA LEU A 423 19.38 -5.26 -8.95
C LEU A 423 20.40 -4.13 -8.75
N LEU A 424 19.92 -2.89 -8.80
CA LEU A 424 20.70 -1.67 -8.63
C LEU A 424 19.89 -0.65 -7.82
N PRO A 425 20.26 -0.34 -6.56
CA PRO A 425 19.70 0.79 -5.85
C PRO A 425 20.14 2.10 -6.54
N LEU A 426 19.23 3.04 -6.66
CA LEU A 426 19.49 4.40 -7.11
C LEU A 426 19.58 5.33 -5.89
N PRO A 427 20.38 6.41 -5.95
CA PRO A 427 20.45 7.39 -4.89
C PRO A 427 19.22 8.30 -4.90
N THR A 428 18.67 8.49 -3.71
CA THR A 428 17.58 9.42 -3.38
C THR A 428 18.12 10.48 -2.41
N GLU A 429 17.32 11.52 -2.19
CA GLU A 429 17.70 12.66 -1.33
C GLU A 429 16.83 12.75 -0.06
N ASP A 430 16.02 11.72 0.19
CA ASP A 430 15.10 11.59 1.32
C ASP A 430 15.09 10.14 1.85
N GLN A 431 14.09 9.80 2.66
CA GLN A 431 13.90 8.45 3.23
C GLN A 431 13.35 7.42 2.25
N THR A 432 13.08 7.80 1.00
CA THR A 432 12.65 6.84 -0.01
C THR A 432 13.86 6.17 -0.65
N LEU A 433 13.66 5.01 -1.28
CA LEU A 433 14.65 4.35 -2.12
C LEU A 433 14.01 3.89 -3.42
N ILE A 434 14.74 4.04 -4.53
CA ILE A 434 14.37 3.44 -5.81
C ILE A 434 15.36 2.32 -6.12
N VAL A 435 14.85 1.14 -6.46
CA VAL A 435 15.66 0.02 -6.95
C VAL A 435 15.28 -0.29 -8.39
N ILE A 436 16.27 -0.43 -9.26
CA ILE A 436 16.10 -0.93 -10.62
C ILE A 436 16.51 -2.41 -10.69
N GLY A 437 15.69 -3.25 -11.31
CA GLY A 437 16.05 -4.62 -11.67
C GLY A 437 15.98 -4.86 -13.17
N GLY A 438 16.56 -5.95 -13.65
CA GLY A 438 16.51 -6.34 -15.05
C GLY A 438 17.78 -7.06 -15.52
N PRO A 439 18.00 -7.17 -16.85
CA PRO A 439 19.22 -7.75 -17.39
C PRO A 439 20.45 -6.95 -16.93
N LYS A 440 21.43 -7.64 -16.34
CA LYS A 440 22.64 -7.04 -15.77
C LYS A 440 23.41 -6.23 -16.82
N ALA A 441 23.51 -6.74 -18.04
CA ALA A 441 24.16 -6.05 -19.15
C ALA A 441 23.47 -4.71 -19.48
N ALA A 442 22.14 -4.64 -19.42
CA ALA A 442 21.39 -3.41 -19.67
C ALA A 442 21.62 -2.37 -18.57
N ILE A 443 21.61 -2.80 -17.32
CA ILE A 443 21.93 -1.97 -16.14
C ILE A 443 23.35 -1.42 -16.26
N ASP A 444 24.34 -2.28 -16.56
CA ASP A 444 25.74 -1.87 -16.69
C ASP A 444 25.94 -0.88 -17.84
N LEU A 445 25.25 -1.06 -18.96
CA LEU A 445 25.26 -0.11 -20.09
C LEU A 445 24.64 1.24 -19.70
N ALA A 446 23.52 1.25 -18.97
CA ALA A 446 22.86 2.48 -18.52
C ALA A 446 23.74 3.26 -17.53
N VAL A 447 24.39 2.57 -16.58
CA VAL A 447 25.36 3.17 -15.65
C VAL A 447 26.57 3.73 -16.42
N LYS A 448 27.16 2.96 -17.33
CA LYS A 448 28.29 3.42 -18.16
C LYS A 448 27.92 4.64 -19.01
N ALA A 449 26.69 4.69 -19.50
CA ALA A 449 26.15 5.80 -20.25
C ALA A 449 25.68 6.99 -19.38
N LYS A 450 25.85 6.90 -18.05
CA LYS A 450 25.43 7.89 -17.05
C LYS A 450 23.94 8.24 -17.11
N LEU A 451 23.11 7.29 -17.53
CA LEU A 451 21.66 7.43 -17.52
C LEU A 451 21.06 7.18 -16.14
N ILE A 452 21.71 6.31 -15.37
CA ILE A 452 21.40 6.01 -13.98
C ILE A 452 22.71 5.93 -13.20
N ARG A 453 22.65 6.08 -11.89
CA ARG A 453 23.82 5.99 -10.99
C ARG A 453 23.52 5.04 -9.84
N ARG A 454 24.55 4.33 -9.37
CA ARG A 454 24.45 3.46 -8.19
C ARG A 454 24.30 4.32 -6.94
N GLY A 455 23.31 3.99 -6.12
CA GLY A 455 23.07 4.57 -4.80
C GLY A 455 23.75 3.78 -3.69
N ASP A 456 23.84 4.40 -2.52
CA ASP A 456 24.17 3.76 -1.26
C ASP A 456 22.88 3.32 -0.57
N VAL A 457 22.75 2.03 -0.29
CA VAL A 457 21.54 1.43 0.29
C VAL A 457 21.24 1.98 1.68
N GLY A 458 22.27 2.26 2.48
CA GLY A 458 22.09 2.79 3.84
C GLY A 458 21.79 4.28 3.91
N ARG A 459 21.89 5.01 2.78
CA ARG A 459 21.76 6.47 2.80
C ARG A 459 20.34 6.94 3.06
N ALA A 460 19.33 6.27 2.48
CA ALA A 460 17.92 6.62 2.68
C ALA A 460 17.50 6.47 4.16
N GLU A 461 17.88 5.35 4.79
CA GLU A 461 17.68 5.12 6.23
C GLU A 461 18.34 6.22 7.07
N GLN A 462 19.61 6.54 6.77
CA GLN A 462 20.33 7.58 7.51
C GLN A 462 19.66 8.95 7.36
N LEU A 463 19.23 9.31 6.14
CA LEU A 463 18.55 10.58 5.86
C LEU A 463 17.23 10.72 6.62
N GLY A 464 16.42 9.66 6.64
CA GLY A 464 15.16 9.64 7.39
C GLY A 464 15.39 9.81 8.89
N LYS A 465 16.31 9.02 9.47
CA LYS A 465 16.67 9.15 10.89
C LYS A 465 17.26 10.52 11.24
N ASP A 466 18.06 11.11 10.36
CA ASP A 466 18.60 12.46 10.56
C ASP A 466 17.46 13.48 10.62
N PHE A 467 16.48 13.37 9.72
CA PHE A 467 15.31 14.25 9.69
C PHE A 467 14.42 14.11 10.94
N GLU A 468 14.13 12.88 11.38
CA GLU A 468 13.37 12.65 12.62
C GLU A 468 14.06 13.26 13.84
N ASN A 469 15.39 13.10 13.94
CA ASN A 469 16.16 13.69 15.02
C ASN A 469 16.08 15.22 15.01
N GLU A 470 16.16 15.85 13.83
CA GLU A 470 16.00 17.30 13.69
C GLU A 470 14.60 17.75 14.17
N VAL A 471 13.54 17.04 13.76
CA VAL A 471 12.16 17.34 14.20
C VAL A 471 12.01 17.19 15.71
N LEU A 472 12.58 16.13 16.31
CA LEU A 472 12.54 15.92 17.75
C LEU A 472 13.27 17.04 18.52
N GLU A 473 14.39 17.54 18.03
CA GLU A 473 15.10 18.68 18.63
C GLU A 473 14.27 19.98 18.54
N ILE A 474 13.59 20.22 17.42
CA ILE A 474 12.66 21.37 17.28
C ILE A 474 11.50 21.26 18.28
N LEU A 475 10.97 20.05 18.51
CA LEU A 475 9.88 19.84 19.46
C LEU A 475 10.32 19.95 20.92
N ARG A 476 11.58 19.61 21.25
CA ARG A 476 12.15 19.75 22.61
C ARG A 476 12.44 21.19 23.00
N THR A 477 12.67 22.07 22.02
CA THR A 477 13.05 23.48 22.25
C THR A 477 11.85 24.44 22.28
N LYS A 478 10.65 23.95 21.97
CA LYS A 478 9.37 24.66 22.10
C LYS A 478 8.67 24.27 23.39
#